data_AF-S7X6S2-F1
#
_entry.id   AF-S7X6S2-F1
#
_cell.length_a   1.000
_cell.length_b   1.000
_cell.length_c   1.000
_cell.angle_alpha   90.00
_cell.angle_beta   90.00
_cell.angle_gamma   90.00
#
_symmetry.space_group_name_H-M   'P 1'
#
loop_
_entity.id
_entity.type
_entity.pdbx_description
1 polymer ?
#
loop_
_entity_poly.entity_id
_entity_poly.type
_entity_poly.pdbx_seq_one_letter_code
_entity_poly.pdbx_strand_id
1 'polypeptide(L)'
;MNSDDKEQFREAKDHLRRLQLFYIHLAGYIVFVVLLLYNLYIVAGPYKNNIISLNLSLIVAWSVFIVVHGLNVFKGKQIFKKSWEDKKTEKFLEEKEKKTTFWE
;
A
#
# COMPACT_ATOMS: atom_id res chain seq x y z
N MET A 1 9.12 -16.69 -25.93
CA MET A 1 8.57 -15.91 -24.81
C MET A 1 7.19 -16.47 -24.53
N ASN A 2 7.08 -17.30 -23.49
CA ASN A 2 5.95 -18.21 -23.29
C ASN A 2 4.68 -17.41 -22.95
N SER A 3 3.50 -17.90 -23.33
CA SER A 3 2.22 -17.23 -23.06
C SER A 3 2.00 -16.99 -21.56
N ASP A 4 2.44 -17.94 -20.72
CA ASP A 4 2.41 -17.85 -19.26
C ASP A 4 3.23 -16.67 -18.70
N ASP A 5 4.38 -16.34 -19.31
CA ASP A 5 5.24 -15.25 -18.83
C ASP A 5 4.56 -13.88 -19.02
N LYS A 6 3.75 -13.73 -20.08
CA LYS A 6 3.01 -12.48 -20.35
C LYS A 6 1.87 -12.28 -19.36
N GLU A 7 1.19 -13.35 -18.96
CA GLU A 7 0.09 -13.28 -17.99
C GLU A 7 0.61 -12.93 -16.59
N GLN A 8 1.69 -13.60 -16.16
CA GLN A 8 2.40 -13.32 -14.90
C GLN A 8 2.87 -11.86 -14.83
N PHE A 9 3.43 -11.33 -15.93
CA PHE A 9 3.86 -9.93 -16.00
C PHE A 9 2.70 -8.94 -15.92
N ARG A 10 1.55 -9.28 -16.54
CA ARG A 10 0.38 -8.41 -16.57
C ARG A 10 -0.27 -8.31 -15.20
N GLU A 11 -0.39 -9.43 -14.49
CA GLU A 11 -0.86 -9.45 -13.10
C GLU A 11 0.06 -8.61 -12.21
N ALA A 12 1.37 -8.87 -12.24
CA ALA A 12 2.35 -8.13 -11.44
C ALA A 12 2.27 -6.61 -11.68
N LYS A 13 2.06 -6.18 -12.93
CA LYS A 13 1.92 -4.77 -13.29
C LYS A 13 0.63 -4.15 -12.74
N ASP A 14 -0.49 -4.86 -12.79
CA ASP A 14 -1.75 -4.40 -12.20
C ASP A 14 -1.68 -4.30 -10.67
N HIS A 15 -0.95 -5.21 -10.02
CA HIS A 15 -0.67 -5.11 -8.58
C HIS A 15 0.15 -3.86 -8.23
N LEU A 16 1.20 -3.56 -8.98
CA LEU A 16 2.00 -2.35 -8.79
C LEU A 16 1.18 -1.08 -8.99
N ARG A 17 0.28 -1.06 -9.99
CA ARG A 17 -0.60 0.07 -10.25
C ARG A 17 -1.56 0.35 -9.08
N ARG A 18 -2.15 -0.71 -8.49
CA ARG A 18 -2.99 -0.58 -7.28
C ARG A 18 -2.20 -0.05 -6.09
N LEU A 19 -0.95 -0.50 -5.94
CA LEU A 19 -0.06 -0.04 -4.87
C LEU A 19 0.33 1.44 -5.05
N GLN A 20 0.68 1.84 -6.27
CA GLN A 20 1.00 3.25 -6.58
C GLN A 20 -0.19 4.17 -6.30
N LEU A 21 -1.41 3.77 -6.69
CA LEU A 21 -2.61 4.53 -6.37
C LEU A 21 -2.79 4.69 -4.85
N PHE A 22 -2.59 3.63 -4.08
CA PHE A 22 -2.64 3.72 -2.61
C PHE A 22 -1.61 4.71 -2.04
N TYR A 23 -0.36 4.66 -2.51
CA TYR A 23 0.68 5.59 -2.05
C TYR A 23 0.38 7.04 -2.40
N ILE A 24 -0.24 7.31 -3.56
CA ILE A 24 -0.69 8.67 -3.93
C ILE A 24 -1.76 9.16 -2.95
N HIS A 25 -2.75 8.32 -2.62
CA HIS A 25 -3.78 8.68 -1.64
C HIS A 25 -3.19 8.89 -0.25
N LEU A 26 -2.23 8.05 0.16
CA LEU A 26 -1.54 8.18 1.44
C LEU A 26 -0.69 9.46 1.50
N ALA A 27 0.01 9.80 0.42
CA ALA A 27 0.77 11.05 0.31
C ALA A 27 -0.16 12.27 0.37
N GLY A 28 -1.28 12.24 -0.35
CA GLY A 28 -2.31 13.29 -0.29
C GLY A 28 -2.90 13.44 1.12
N TYR A 29 -3.14 12.33 1.82
CA TYR A 29 -3.59 12.34 3.21
C TYR A 29 -2.57 12.99 4.15
N ILE A 30 -1.28 12.66 4.02
CA ILE A 30 -0.22 13.29 4.83
C ILE A 30 -0.21 14.80 4.62
N VAL A 31 -0.29 15.26 3.37
CA VAL A 31 -0.35 16.69 3.04
C VAL A 31 -1.60 17.33 3.65
N PHE A 32 -2.76 16.69 3.55
CA PHE A 32 -4.01 17.17 4.13
C PHE A 32 -3.94 17.29 5.66
N VAL A 33 -3.35 16.31 6.34
CA VAL A 33 -3.13 16.32 7.80
C VAL A 33 -2.19 17.47 8.21
N VAL A 34 -1.08 17.66 7.49
CA VAL A 34 -0.14 18.76 7.76
C VAL A 34 -0.84 20.12 7.59
N LEU A 35 -1.66 20.26 6.55
CA LEU A 35 -2.42 21.49 6.28
C LEU A 35 -3.48 21.76 7.36
N LEU A 36 -4.15 20.72 7.86
CA LEU A 36 -5.07 20.81 9.00
C LEU A 36 -4.34 21.19 10.30
N LEU A 37 -3.17 20.60 10.58
CA LEU A 37 -2.36 20.98 11.74
C LEU A 37 -1.90 22.44 11.65
N TYR A 38 -1.48 22.88 10.47
CA TYR A 38 -1.09 24.26 10.23
C TYR A 38 -2.28 25.22 10.43
N ASN A 39 -3.46 24.85 9.96
CA ASN A 39 -4.69 25.61 10.21
C ASN A 39 -5.00 25.70 11.72
N LEU A 40 -4.83 24.61 12.46
CA LEU A 40 -5.01 24.57 13.91
C LEU A 40 -3.99 25.45 14.67
N TYR A 41 -2.77 25.60 14.13
CA TYR A 41 -1.72 26.42 14.72
C TYR A 41 -1.99 27.92 14.58
N ILE A 42 -2.55 28.35 13.45
CA ILE A 42 -2.81 29.77 13.17
C ILE A 42 -4.16 30.24 13.72
N VAL A 43 -5.08 29.31 14.01
CA VAL A 43 -6.45 29.68 14.42
C VAL A 43 -6.45 30.44 15.75
N ALA A 44 -6.90 31.69 15.70
CA ALA A 44 -7.03 32.59 16.83
C ALA A 44 -8.39 33.30 16.78
N GLY A 45 -9.03 33.49 17.94
CA GLY A 45 -10.31 34.19 18.06
C GLY A 45 -11.37 33.42 18.87
N PRO A 46 -12.57 34.00 19.04
CA PRO A 46 -13.63 33.44 19.90
C PRO A 46 -14.19 32.10 19.39
N TYR A 47 -14.05 31.81 18.10
CA TYR A 47 -14.53 30.56 17.48
C TYR A 47 -13.50 29.42 17.49
N LYS A 48 -12.35 29.60 18.14
CA LYS A 48 -11.22 28.65 18.19
C LYS A 48 -11.68 27.24 18.59
N ASN A 49 -12.50 27.11 19.62
CA ASN A 49 -12.95 25.80 20.11
C ASN A 49 -13.79 25.03 19.07
N ASN A 50 -14.68 25.71 18.35
CA ASN A 50 -15.48 25.07 17.31
C ASN A 50 -14.61 24.60 16.14
N ILE A 51 -13.64 25.42 15.72
CA ILE A 51 -12.73 25.07 14.63
C ILE A 51 -11.83 23.90 15.03
N ILE A 52 -11.34 23.87 16.27
CA ILE A 52 -10.58 22.74 16.80
C ILE A 52 -11.42 21.47 16.83
N SER A 53 -12.67 21.55 17.32
CA SER A 53 -13.57 20.38 17.39
C SER A 53 -13.89 19.81 16.00
N LEU A 54 -14.11 20.68 15.01
CA LEU A 54 -14.32 20.26 13.62
C LEU A 54 -13.06 19.63 13.03
N ASN A 55 -11.89 20.25 13.22
CA ASN A 55 -10.63 19.72 12.72
C ASN A 55 -10.29 18.36 13.34
N LEU A 56 -10.52 18.17 14.64
CA LEU A 56 -10.35 16.88 15.31
C LEU A 56 -11.30 15.83 14.73
N SER A 57 -12.57 16.18 14.52
CA SER A 57 -13.56 15.27 13.93
C SER A 57 -13.18 14.84 12.51
N LEU A 58 -12.69 15.78 11.69
CA LEU A 58 -12.16 15.49 10.37
C LEU A 58 -10.95 14.57 10.42
N ILE A 59 -9.97 14.84 11.30
CA ILE A 59 -8.78 13.99 11.46
C ILE A 59 -9.18 12.57 11.85
N VAL A 60 -10.11 12.41 12.80
CA VAL A 60 -10.60 11.09 13.23
C VAL A 60 -11.31 10.37 12.09
N ALA A 61 -12.24 11.03 11.40
CA ALA A 61 -12.97 10.44 10.28
C ALA A 61 -12.03 10.00 9.14
N TRP A 62 -11.07 10.86 8.78
CA TRP A 62 -10.09 10.56 7.74
C TRP A 62 -9.07 9.49 8.15
N SER A 63 -8.69 9.43 9.43
CA SER A 63 -7.85 8.37 9.98
C SER A 63 -8.52 7.00 9.82
N VAL A 64 -9.82 6.90 10.16
CA VAL A 64 -10.60 5.67 9.98
C VAL A 64 -10.70 5.28 8.50
N PHE A 65 -10.95 6.25 7.62
CA PHE A 65 -10.99 6.01 6.16
C PHE A 65 -9.68 5.42 5.63
N ILE A 66 -8.53 5.99 6.02
CA ILE A 66 -7.19 5.49 5.63
C ILE A 66 -6.93 4.09 6.18
N VAL A 67 -7.30 3.82 7.43
CA VAL A 67 -7.09 2.48 8.03
C VAL A 67 -7.90 1.44 7.26
N VAL A 68 -9.16 1.69 6.97
CA VAL A 68 -10.00 0.79 6.18
C VAL A 68 -9.46 0.61 4.76
N HIS A 69 -9.05 1.69 4.10
CA HIS A 69 -8.49 1.62 2.75
C HIS A 69 -7.15 0.87 2.72
N GLY A 70 -6.29 1.11 3.70
CA GLY A 70 -5.03 0.39 3.89
C GLY A 70 -5.25 -1.09 4.15
N LEU A 71 -6.20 -1.45 5.01
CA LEU A 71 -6.57 -2.85 5.22
C LEU A 71 -7.08 -3.52 3.94
N ASN A 72 -7.83 -2.83 3.09
CA ASN A 72 -8.31 -3.36 1.82
C ASN A 72 -7.16 -3.61 0.82
N VAL A 73 -6.21 -2.66 0.72
CA VAL A 73 -5.03 -2.78 -0.16
C VAL A 73 -4.05 -3.83 0.36
N PHE A 74 -3.83 -3.90 1.68
CA PHE A 74 -2.89 -4.86 2.28
C PHE A 74 -3.47 -6.26 2.48
N LYS A 75 -4.81 -6.43 2.54
CA LYS A 75 -5.44 -7.77 2.54
C LYS A 75 -4.98 -8.60 1.35
N GLY A 76 -4.84 -7.98 0.17
CA GLY A 76 -4.28 -8.65 -1.00
C GLY A 76 -2.81 -9.07 -0.83
N LYS A 77 -2.02 -8.30 -0.06
CA LYS A 77 -0.58 -8.54 0.16
C LYS A 77 -0.30 -9.68 1.14
N GLN A 78 -1.07 -9.81 2.21
CA GLN A 78 -0.81 -10.86 3.22
C GLN A 78 -1.15 -12.27 2.71
N ILE A 79 -2.14 -12.40 1.83
CA ILE A 79 -2.47 -13.69 1.18
C ILE A 79 -1.43 -14.04 0.11
N PHE A 80 -0.90 -13.05 -0.62
CA PHE A 80 0.11 -13.27 -1.66
C PHE A 80 1.55 -13.41 -1.17
N LYS A 81 1.90 -12.84 -0.01
CA LYS A 81 3.28 -12.89 0.50
C LYS A 81 3.75 -14.32 0.75
N LYS A 82 2.88 -15.18 1.30
CA LYS A 82 3.18 -16.59 1.53
C LYS A 82 3.34 -17.36 0.21
N SER A 83 2.44 -17.16 -0.76
CA SER A 83 2.48 -17.89 -2.03
C SER A 83 3.63 -17.46 -2.96
N TRP A 84 3.95 -16.16 -3.05
CA TRP A 84 5.03 -15.68 -3.93
C TRP A 84 6.43 -15.98 -3.40
N GLU A 85 6.64 -15.90 -2.08
CA GLU A 85 7.91 -16.31 -1.46
C GLU A 85 8.13 -17.83 -1.57
N ASP A 86 7.08 -18.64 -1.37
CA ASP A 86 7.14 -20.10 -1.60
C ASP A 86 7.49 -20.42 -3.06
N LYS A 87 6.80 -19.80 -4.03
CA LYS A 87 7.04 -20.06 -5.46
C LYS A 87 8.44 -19.68 -5.93
N LYS A 88 9.04 -18.64 -5.33
CA LYS A 88 10.43 -18.27 -5.63
C LYS A 88 11.40 -19.27 -5.03
N THR A 89 11.18 -19.68 -3.78
CA THR A 89 12.02 -20.67 -3.11
C THR A 89 12.03 -22.00 -3.87
N GLU A 90 10.87 -22.45 -4.34
CA GLU A 90 10.73 -23.66 -5.15
C GLU A 90 11.47 -23.55 -6.49
N LYS A 91 11.32 -22.44 -7.21
CA LYS A 91 12.08 -22.18 -8.45
C LYS A 91 13.60 -22.17 -8.24
N PHE A 92 14.09 -21.58 -7.13
CA PHE A 92 15.52 -21.57 -6.83
C PHE A 92 16.06 -22.95 -6.46
N LEU A 93 15.24 -23.81 -5.85
CA LEU A 93 15.59 -25.21 -5.58
C LEU A 93 15.63 -26.03 -6.89
N GLU A 94 14.63 -25.92 -7.76
CA GLU A 94 14.61 -26.56 -9.08
C GLU A 94 15.78 -26.12 -9.98
N GLU A 95 16.10 -24.82 -10.00
CA GLU A 95 17.23 -24.31 -10.80
C GLU A 95 18.58 -24.84 -10.30
N LYS A 96 18.73 -25.06 -8.99
CA LYS A 96 19.94 -25.68 -8.42
C LYS A 96 20.03 -27.16 -8.78
N GLU A 97 18.91 -27.88 -8.67
CA GLU A 97 18.85 -29.32 -8.93
C GLU A 97 19.09 -29.64 -10.42
N LYS A 98 18.52 -28.86 -11.34
CA LYS A 98 18.80 -28.99 -12.79
C LYS A 98 20.23 -28.64 -13.17
N LYS A 99 20.88 -27.72 -12.44
CA LYS A 99 22.28 -27.36 -12.71
C LYS A 99 23.25 -28.43 -12.26
N THR A 100 22.93 -29.19 -11.22
CA THR A 100 23.79 -30.29 -10.74
C THR A 100 23.78 -31.49 -11.68
N THR A 101 22.65 -31.83 -12.32
CA THR A 101 22.55 -32.97 -13.24
C THR A 101 23.16 -32.72 -14.64
N PHE A 102 23.51 -31.47 -14.96
CA PHE A 102 24.13 -31.13 -16.26
C PHE A 102 25.66 -31.33 -16.27
N TRP A 103 26.28 -31.51 -15.10
CA TRP A 103 27.73 -31.70 -14.95
C TRP A 103 28.13 -33.10 -14.47
N GLU A 104 27.18 -34.05 -14.45
CA GLU A 104 27.40 -35.50 -14.34
C GLU A 104 27.04 -36.17 -15.67
#